data_AF-A0A930ZIN7-F1
#
_entry.id   AF-A0A930ZIN7-F1
#
_cell.length_a   1.000
_cell.length_b   1.000
_cell.length_c   1.000
_cell.angle_alpha   90.00
_cell.angle_beta   90.00
_cell.angle_gamma   90.00
#
_symmetry.space_group_name_H-M   'P 1'
#
loop_
_entity.id
_entity.type
_entity.pdbx_description
1 polymer ?
#
loop_
_entity_poly.entity_id
_entity_poly.type
_entity_poly.pdbx_seq_one_letter_code
_entity_poly.pdbx_strand_id
1 'polypeptide(L)'
;LYLGAGVVMWMVWLVSSNIGALLGTKVPESWSLDFAVPLCFLVLLVPAVQSRPSLFAALVGGLVATALVGLPYRAGLFVGAIAGIVAGVWLENRRRA
;
A
#
# COMPACT_ATOMS: atom_id res chain seq x y z
N LEU A 1 9.14 -29.97 12.26
CA LEU A 1 8.58 -29.64 10.93
C LEU A 1 8.50 -28.13 10.69
N TYR A 2 7.85 -27.36 11.59
CA TYR A 2 7.69 -25.90 11.45
C TYR A 2 9.01 -25.13 11.33
N LEU A 3 10.05 -25.51 12.08
CA LEU A 3 11.37 -24.87 11.97
C LEU A 3 12.00 -25.09 10.58
N GLY A 4 11.90 -26.32 10.04
CA GLY A 4 12.42 -26.64 8.70
C GLY A 4 11.66 -25.90 7.59
N ALA A 5 10.33 -25.89 7.65
CA ALA A 5 9.50 -25.14 6.71
C ALA A 5 9.77 -23.62 6.78
N GLY A 6 9.94 -23.08 7.99
CA GLY A 6 10.30 -21.68 8.22
C GLY A 6 11.68 -21.33 7.64
N VAL A 7 12.69 -22.18 7.86
CA VAL A 7 14.04 -21.96 7.31
C VAL A 7 14.04 -22.04 5.78
N VAL A 8 13.33 -23.01 5.19
CA VAL A 8 13.22 -23.09 3.71
C VAL A 8 12.51 -21.86 3.14
N MET A 9 11.39 -21.44 3.74
CA MET A 9 10.68 -20.22 3.33
C MET A 9 11.58 -18.99 3.44
N TRP A 10 12.35 -18.87 4.53
CA TRP A 10 13.30 -17.78 4.74
C TRP A 10 14.41 -17.77 3.70
N MET A 11 14.99 -18.92 3.38
CA MET A 11 16.01 -19.04 2.33
C MET A 11 15.46 -18.69 0.95
N VAL A 12 14.25 -19.14 0.61
CA VAL A 12 13.56 -18.78 -0.64
C VAL A 12 13.34 -17.28 -0.71
N TRP A 13 12.89 -16.65 0.38
CA TRP A 13 12.70 -15.20 0.47
C TRP A 13 14.00 -14.42 0.29
N LEU A 14 15.10 -14.89 0.90
CA LEU A 14 16.42 -14.29 0.74
C LEU A 14 16.95 -14.38 -0.68
N VAL A 15 16.83 -15.56 -1.31
CA VAL A 15 17.29 -15.78 -2.69
C VAL A 15 16.47 -14.94 -3.66
N SER A 16 15.14 -14.95 -3.55
CA SER A 16 14.28 -14.15 -4.44
C SER A 16 14.52 -12.65 -4.29
N SER A 17 14.72 -12.16 -3.06
CA SER A 17 15.03 -10.75 -2.78
C SER A 17 16.38 -10.33 -3.37
N ASN A 18 17.41 -11.16 -3.23
CA ASN A 18 18.73 -10.88 -3.82
C ASN A 18 18.70 -10.92 -5.36
N ILE A 19 17.99 -11.88 -5.95
CA ILE A 19 17.79 -11.94 -7.40
C ILE A 19 17.08 -10.67 -7.88
N GLY A 20 16.03 -10.23 -7.18
CA GLY A 20 15.32 -8.99 -7.50
C GLY A 20 16.22 -7.75 -7.43
N ALA A 21 17.07 -7.64 -6.41
CA ALA A 21 18.00 -6.52 -6.27
C ALA A 21 19.04 -6.49 -7.39
N LEU A 22 19.60 -7.64 -7.77
CA LEU A 22 20.60 -7.75 -8.84
C LEU A 22 19.99 -7.49 -10.22
N LEU A 23 18.83 -8.07 -10.51
CA LEU A 23 18.14 -7.90 -11.79
C LEU A 23 17.54 -6.50 -11.94
N GLY A 24 17.09 -5.87 -10.85
CA GLY A 24 16.50 -4.54 -10.87
C GLY A 24 17.44 -3.47 -11.45
N THR A 25 18.75 -3.59 -11.22
CA THR A 25 19.76 -2.66 -11.77
C THR A 25 19.94 -2.76 -13.29
N LYS A 26 19.46 -3.85 -13.92
CA LYS A 26 19.55 -4.08 -15.37
C LYS A 26 18.27 -3.72 -16.12
N VAL A 27 17.21 -3.34 -15.41
CA VAL A 27 15.91 -3.02 -16.02
C VAL A 27 15.94 -1.56 -16.50
N PRO A 28 15.54 -1.29 -17.76
CA PRO A 28 15.43 0.08 -18.26
C PRO A 28 14.42 0.90 -17.45
N GLU A 29 14.75 2.16 -17.14
CA GLU A 29 13.85 3.09 -16.45
C GLU A 29 12.52 3.33 -17.20
N SER A 30 12.50 3.08 -18.52
CA SER A 30 11.30 3.19 -19.34
C SER A 30 10.17 2.22 -18.96
N TRP A 31 10.47 1.15 -18.23
CA TRP A 31 9.46 0.18 -17.81
C TRP A 31 8.65 0.59 -16.58
N SER A 32 8.94 1.76 -15.98
CA SER A 32 8.16 2.34 -14.85
C SER A 32 7.94 1.37 -13.69
N LEU A 33 8.91 0.49 -13.40
CA LEU A 33 8.79 -0.52 -12.34
C LEU A 33 8.55 0.08 -10.95
N ASP A 34 8.95 1.33 -10.73
CA ASP A 34 8.70 2.06 -9.48
C ASP A 34 7.20 2.20 -9.18
N PHE A 35 6.34 2.14 -10.20
CA PHE A 35 4.89 2.19 -10.05
C PHE A 35 4.24 0.82 -9.85
N ALA A 36 4.98 -0.28 -10.05
CA ALA A 36 4.46 -1.62 -9.91
C ALA A 36 4.01 -1.92 -8.46
N VAL A 37 4.79 -1.47 -7.48
CA VAL A 37 4.47 -1.67 -6.06
C VAL A 37 3.16 -0.95 -5.66
N PRO A 38 2.97 0.36 -5.94
CA PRO A 38 1.67 1.01 -5.79
C PRO A 38 0.50 0.30 -6.48
N LEU A 39 0.71 -0.18 -7.72
CA LEU A 39 -0.30 -0.94 -8.47
C LEU A 39 -0.70 -2.24 -7.76
N CYS A 40 0.23 -3.00 -7.21
CA CYS A 40 -0.08 -4.21 -6.44
C CYS A 40 -0.97 -3.91 -5.23
N PHE A 41 -0.71 -2.82 -4.50
CA PHE A 41 -1.58 -2.38 -3.41
C PHE A 41 -2.95 -1.93 -3.92
N LEU A 42 -3.01 -1.23 -5.05
CA LEU A 42 -4.26 -0.77 -5.65
C LEU A 42 -5.13 -1.95 -6.09
N VAL A 43 -4.54 -3.03 -6.60
CA VAL A 43 -5.24 -4.28 -6.93
C VAL A 43 -5.92 -4.89 -5.70
N LEU A 44 -5.31 -4.80 -4.51
CA LEU A 44 -5.94 -5.24 -3.26
C LEU A 44 -6.97 -4.24 -2.73
N LEU A 45 -6.73 -2.95 -2.94
CA LEU A 45 -7.60 -1.86 -2.49
C LEU A 45 -8.95 -1.87 -3.21
N VAL A 46 -8.96 -2.05 -4.54
CA VAL A 46 -10.17 -2.00 -5.37
C VAL A 46 -11.28 -2.93 -4.85
N PRO A 47 -11.04 -4.24 -4.65
CA PRO A 47 -12.07 -5.15 -4.11
C PRO A 47 -12.35 -4.94 -2.60
N ALA A 48 -11.46 -4.28 -1.87
CA ALA A 48 -11.69 -3.92 -0.46
C ALA A 48 -12.69 -2.74 -0.33
N VAL A 49 -12.79 -1.88 -1.34
CA VAL A 49 -13.73 -0.76 -1.39
C VAL A 49 -15.11 -1.25 -1.86
N GLN A 50 -15.92 -1.73 -0.92
CA GLN A 50 -17.24 -2.30 -1.21
C GLN A 50 -18.41 -1.36 -0.89
N SER A 51 -18.15 -0.21 -0.25
CA SER A 51 -19.19 0.70 0.23
C SER A 51 -18.86 2.16 -0.07
N ARG A 52 -19.90 3.02 -0.07
CA ARG A 52 -19.73 4.48 -0.19
C ARG A 52 -18.81 5.05 0.91
N PRO A 53 -18.96 4.68 2.20
CA PRO A 53 -18.00 5.07 3.25
C PRO A 53 -16.57 4.61 2.99
N SER A 54 -16.37 3.36 2.53
CA SER A 54 -15.05 2.84 2.18
C SER A 54 -14.41 3.64 1.02
N LEU A 55 -15.20 4.02 0.02
CA LEU A 55 -14.72 4.82 -1.11
C LEU A 55 -14.33 6.23 -0.67
N PHE A 56 -15.14 6.84 0.20
CA PHE A 56 -14.85 8.17 0.73
C PHE A 56 -13.59 8.16 1.60
N ALA A 57 -13.41 7.13 2.42
CA ALA A 57 -12.18 6.91 3.19
C ALA A 57 -10.94 6.82 2.28
N ALA A 58 -11.03 6.03 1.20
CA ALA A 58 -9.93 5.87 0.24
C ALA A 58 -9.61 7.19 -0.48
N LEU A 59 -10.61 7.96 -0.90
CA LEU A 59 -10.43 9.25 -1.55
C LEU A 59 -9.78 10.28 -0.62
N VAL A 60 -10.31 10.43 0.60
CA VAL A 60 -9.76 11.38 1.58
C VAL A 60 -8.33 11.00 1.95
N GLY A 61 -8.08 9.71 2.24
CA GLY A 61 -6.73 9.26 2.59
C GLY A 61 -5.74 9.46 1.45
N GLY A 62 -6.14 9.17 0.21
CA GLY A 62 -5.34 9.40 -0.98
C GLY A 62 -5.03 10.89 -1.21
N LEU A 63 -6.03 11.77 -1.14
CA LEU A 63 -5.89 13.22 -1.30
C LEU A 63 -4.98 13.84 -0.23
N VAL A 64 -5.16 13.44 1.02
CA VAL A 64 -4.33 13.95 2.13
C VAL A 64 -2.90 13.45 1.98
N ALA A 65 -2.71 12.16 1.65
CA ALA A 65 -1.38 11.60 1.41
C ALA A 65 -0.64 12.29 0.25
N THR A 66 -1.32 12.61 -0.85
CA THR A 66 -0.71 13.31 -1.98
C THR A 66 -0.43 14.78 -1.69
N ALA A 67 -1.33 15.47 -0.97
CA ALA A 67 -1.10 16.85 -0.54
C ALA A 67 0.11 17.01 0.39
N LEU A 68 0.39 15.99 1.21
CA LEU A 68 1.50 15.97 2.18
C LEU A 68 2.74 15.21 1.66
N VAL A 69 2.90 15.04 0.35
CA VAL A 69 4.08 14.37 -0.26
C VAL A 69 5.41 15.02 0.14
N GLY A 70 5.42 16.33 0.41
CA GLY A 70 6.62 17.08 0.78
C GLY A 70 7.17 16.81 2.19
N LEU A 71 6.48 16.02 3.02
CA LEU A 71 6.95 15.75 4.39
C LEU A 71 8.11 14.74 4.43
N PRO A 72 9.10 14.95 5.32
CA PRO A 72 10.17 13.98 5.52
C PRO A 72 9.60 12.65 6.07
N TYR A 73 10.33 11.56 5.85
CA TYR A 73 10.00 10.20 6.32
C TYR A 73 8.68 9.61 5.78
N ARG A 74 8.10 10.17 4.70
CA ARG A 74 6.80 9.74 4.16
C ARG A 74 5.66 9.86 5.20
N ALA A 75 5.78 10.79 6.15
CA ALA A 75 4.78 11.02 7.20
C ALA A 75 3.38 11.36 6.63
N GLY A 76 3.32 11.94 5.41
CA GLY A 76 2.07 12.19 4.69
C GLY A 76 1.22 10.93 4.49
N LEU A 77 1.82 9.74 4.34
CA LEU A 77 1.08 8.48 4.24
C LEU A 77 0.33 8.14 5.54
N PHE A 78 0.96 8.37 6.69
CA PHE A 78 0.35 8.12 8.00
C PHE A 78 -0.79 9.11 8.28
N VAL A 79 -0.56 10.39 7.98
CA VAL A 79 -1.59 11.43 8.13
C VAL A 79 -2.77 11.14 7.21
N GLY A 80 -2.50 10.75 5.95
CA GLY A 80 -3.54 10.32 5.01
C GLY A 80 -4.33 9.13 5.50
N ALA A 81 -3.66 8.09 6.02
CA ALA A 81 -4.33 6.92 6.58
C ALA A 81 -5.28 7.29 7.74
N ILE A 82 -4.82 8.11 8.68
CA ILE A 82 -5.64 8.58 9.81
C ILE A 82 -6.84 9.41 9.31
N ALA A 83 -6.60 10.36 8.40
CA ALA A 83 -7.66 11.21 7.85
C ALA A 83 -8.72 10.39 7.10
N GLY A 84 -8.29 9.40 6.30
CA GLY A 84 -9.19 8.49 5.59
C GLY A 84 -10.04 7.65 6.54
N ILE A 85 -9.45 7.08 7.61
CA ILE A 85 -10.18 6.32 8.63
C ILE A 85 -11.24 7.21 9.30
N VAL A 86 -10.87 8.40 9.75
CA VAL A 86 -11.80 9.33 10.42
C VAL A 86 -12.95 9.70 9.49
N ALA A 87 -12.68 10.05 8.23
CA ALA A 87 -13.72 10.39 7.26
C ALA A 87 -14.64 9.22 6.93
N GLY A 88 -14.07 8.01 6.78
CA GLY A 88 -14.82 6.78 6.54
C GLY A 88 -15.77 6.44 7.69
N VAL A 89 -15.25 6.44 8.92
CA VAL A 89 -16.04 6.15 10.14
C VAL A 89 -17.13 7.20 10.34
N TRP A 90 -16.83 8.47 10.12
CA TRP A 90 -17.82 9.54 10.25
C TRP A 90 -18.99 9.36 9.26
N LEU A 91 -18.68 9.01 8.01
CA LEU A 91 -19.71 8.79 6.99
C LEU A 91 -20.50 7.49 7.22
N GLU A 92 -19.85 6.42 7.69
CA GLU A 92 -20.53 5.18 8.08
C GLU A 92 -21.50 5.42 9.24
N ASN A 93 -21.09 6.18 10.27
CA ASN A 93 -21.97 6.55 11.39
C ASN A 93 -23.17 7.39 10.95
N ARG A 94 -22.99 8.34 10.03
CA ARG A 94 -24.11 9.13 9.49
C ARG A 94 -25.09 8.33 8.64
N ARG A 95 -24.68 7.18 8.10
CA ARG A 95 -25.55 6.30 7.32
C ARG A 95 -26.34 5.33 8.20
N ARG A 96 -25.87 5.07 9.43
CA ARG A 96 -26.52 4.20 10.41
C ARG A 96 -27.52 4.92 11.31
N ALA A 97 -27.38 6.23 11.48
CA ALA A 97 -28.34 7.10 12.15
C ALA A 97 -29.49 7.49 11.21
#